data_AF-A0A7S2JFC4-F1
#
_entry.id   AF-A0A7S2JFC4-F1
#
_cell.length_a   1.000
_cell.length_b   1.000
_cell.length_c   1.000
_cell.angle_alpha   90.00
_cell.angle_beta   90.00
_cell.angle_gamma   90.00
#
_symmetry.space_group_name_H-M   'P 1'
#
loop_
_entity.id
_entity.type
_entity.pdbx_description
1 polymer ?
#
loop_
_entity_poly.entity_id
_entity_poly.type
_entity_poly.pdbx_seq_one_letter_code
_entity_poly.pdbx_strand_id
1 'polypeptide(L)'
;ARLLCRAGLWGLVSTFMNADGHFTWISVFEQNSLAAHGGLPVGMEEYVASLYWSIMTLTGIGYGDITPQNTTERALCSLCMMISGVVWTWSIGNVAAIATTLNPDSILFENTMDSLNYFMRERELPRAMRMTIRDFFSSARRVHRLNDDHDLLDKMSPLLQGTVALAANRKWLEAVWFFRRIDEVDGGTDFIAALAKSLVIRPFVSDERLPVGQLYILRVSVSSQMSA
;
A
#
# COMPACT_ATOMS: atom_id res chain seq x y z
N ALA A 1 -9.57 40.27 -1.82
CA ALA A 1 -8.20 39.93 -2.26
C ALA A 1 -7.14 40.28 -1.21
N ARG A 2 -6.95 41.56 -0.84
CA ARG A 2 -5.91 41.97 0.15
C ARG A 2 -5.99 41.27 1.52
N LEU A 3 -7.19 40.94 2.02
CA LEU A 3 -7.38 40.20 3.29
C LEU A 3 -7.06 38.70 3.19
N LEU A 4 -7.22 38.09 2.01
CA LEU A 4 -6.86 36.68 1.78
C LEU A 4 -5.35 36.51 1.61
N CYS A 5 -4.67 37.51 1.02
CA CYS A 5 -3.21 37.58 0.93
C CYS A 5 -2.53 37.52 2.30
N ARG A 6 -3.10 38.26 3.27
CA ARG A 6 -2.60 38.33 4.64
C ARG A 6 -2.98 37.14 5.50
N ALA A 7 -3.76 36.18 5.00
CA ALA A 7 -4.19 35.01 5.78
C ALA A 7 -3.13 33.90 5.85
N GLY A 8 -2.14 33.90 4.96
CA GLY A 8 -1.00 32.99 5.04
C GLY A 8 -0.01 33.41 6.13
N LEU A 9 0.54 32.46 6.88
CA LEU A 9 1.41 32.72 8.05
C LEU A 9 2.55 33.70 7.72
N TRP A 10 3.13 33.60 6.52
CA TRP A 10 4.23 34.44 6.03
C TRP A 10 3.80 35.88 5.66
N GLY A 11 2.61 36.05 5.08
CA GLY A 11 2.04 37.37 4.81
C GLY A 11 1.56 38.06 6.08
N LEU A 12 0.98 37.31 7.02
CA LEU A 12 0.47 37.82 8.29
C LEU A 12 1.61 38.37 9.18
N VAL A 13 2.71 37.63 9.30
CA VAL A 13 3.92 38.06 10.04
C VAL A 13 4.49 39.36 9.48
N SER A 14 4.64 39.44 8.16
CA SER A 14 5.21 40.64 7.54
C SER A 14 4.28 41.85 7.67
N THR A 15 2.95 41.65 7.68
CA THR A 15 2.01 42.77 7.88
C THR A 15 2.03 43.33 9.31
N PHE A 16 2.26 42.49 10.31
CA PHE A 16 2.45 42.95 11.69
C PHE A 16 3.76 43.73 11.83
N MET A 17 4.86 43.24 11.23
CA MET A 17 6.17 43.90 11.34
C MET A 17 6.29 45.17 10.48
N ASN A 18 5.59 45.23 9.34
CA ASN A 18 5.53 46.42 8.50
C ASN A 18 4.74 47.54 9.19
N ALA A 19 3.74 47.20 10.03
CA ALA A 19 3.03 48.19 10.85
C ALA A 19 3.93 48.90 11.87
N ASP A 20 5.02 48.25 12.31
CA ASP A 20 6.03 48.82 13.20
C ASP A 20 7.10 49.65 12.46
N GLY A 21 7.00 49.78 11.13
CA GLY A 21 7.93 50.57 10.30
C GLY A 21 9.24 49.84 9.96
N HIS A 22 9.32 48.53 10.19
CA HIS A 22 10.50 47.74 9.83
C HIS A 22 10.50 47.34 8.35
N PHE A 23 11.68 47.34 7.72
CA PHE A 23 11.88 46.87 6.35
C PHE A 23 11.70 45.35 6.27
N THR A 24 10.74 44.86 5.49
CA THR A 24 10.33 43.45 5.44
C THR A 24 10.50 42.85 4.04
N TRP A 25 10.29 41.55 3.90
CA TRP A 25 10.28 40.93 2.57
C TRP A 25 9.18 41.50 1.65
N ILE A 26 8.03 41.91 2.20
CA ILE A 26 6.95 42.56 1.43
C ILE A 26 7.41 43.92 0.90
N SER A 27 8.13 44.72 1.70
CA SER A 27 8.61 46.03 1.20
C SER A 27 9.64 45.87 0.09
N VAL A 28 10.49 44.84 0.14
CA VAL A 28 11.40 44.50 -0.98
C VAL A 28 10.60 44.07 -2.21
N PHE A 29 9.60 43.22 -2.01
CA PHE A 29 8.74 42.73 -3.09
C PHE A 29 7.95 43.86 -3.75
N GLU A 30 7.31 44.74 -2.97
CA GLU A 30 6.62 45.92 -3.47
C GLU A 30 7.57 46.85 -4.23
N GLN A 31 8.79 47.09 -3.73
CA GLN A 31 9.78 47.92 -4.43
C GLN A 31 10.17 47.32 -5.79
N ASN A 32 10.37 46.00 -5.86
CA ASN A 32 10.69 45.31 -7.10
C ASN A 32 9.50 45.27 -8.07
N SER A 33 8.29 45.04 -7.58
CA SER A 33 7.06 45.04 -8.39
C SER A 33 6.72 46.43 -8.91
N LEU A 34 6.92 47.50 -8.12
CA LEU A 34 6.74 48.88 -8.54
C LEU A 34 7.73 49.26 -9.65
N ALA A 35 8.99 48.83 -9.55
CA ALA A 35 10.01 49.04 -10.57
C ALA A 35 9.68 48.30 -11.88
N ALA A 36 9.02 47.15 -11.81
CA ALA A 36 8.71 46.31 -12.96
C ALA A 36 7.37 46.62 -13.65
N HIS A 37 6.32 47.00 -12.89
CA HIS A 37 4.94 47.07 -13.39
C HIS A 37 4.26 48.44 -13.24
N GLY A 38 4.99 49.50 -12.85
CA GLY A 38 4.51 50.88 -12.95
C GLY A 38 3.28 51.24 -12.09
N GLY A 39 3.04 50.53 -10.98
CA GLY A 39 2.00 50.90 -9.99
C GLY A 39 0.65 50.17 -10.07
N LEU A 40 0.56 49.03 -10.76
CA LEU A 40 -0.64 48.17 -10.75
C LEU A 40 -0.89 47.52 -9.36
N PRO A 41 -2.15 47.14 -9.04
CA PRO A 41 -2.53 46.70 -7.69
C PRO A 41 -1.88 45.36 -7.28
N VAL A 42 -0.89 45.46 -6.39
CA VAL A 42 0.04 44.40 -5.92
C VAL A 42 -0.59 43.21 -5.17
N GLY A 43 -1.89 43.24 -4.89
CA GLY A 43 -2.49 42.33 -3.90
C GLY A 43 -2.62 40.86 -4.32
N MET A 44 -2.66 40.56 -5.62
CA MET A 44 -2.68 39.17 -6.11
C MET A 44 -1.26 38.61 -6.29
N GLU A 45 -0.32 39.44 -6.73
CA GLU A 45 1.10 39.07 -6.87
C GLU A 45 1.72 38.76 -5.51
N GLU A 46 1.42 39.58 -4.49
CA GLU A 46 1.84 39.35 -3.10
C GLU A 46 1.31 38.01 -2.55
N TYR A 47 0.08 37.62 -2.93
CA TYR A 47 -0.51 36.35 -2.52
C TYR A 47 0.18 35.17 -3.21
N VAL A 48 0.41 35.28 -4.52
CA VAL A 48 1.11 34.24 -5.28
C VAL A 48 2.55 34.10 -4.76
N ALA A 49 3.24 35.20 -4.45
CA ALA A 49 4.57 35.19 -3.88
C ALA A 49 4.63 34.57 -2.47
N SER A 50 3.68 34.91 -1.60
CA SER A 50 3.61 34.31 -0.25
C SER A 50 3.25 32.82 -0.29
N LEU A 51 2.35 32.41 -1.20
CA LEU A 51 2.02 31.00 -1.43
C LEU A 51 3.23 30.24 -2.00
N TYR A 52 3.93 30.83 -2.97
CA TYR A 52 5.15 30.28 -3.55
C TYR A 52 6.24 30.08 -2.48
N TRP A 53 6.49 31.07 -1.63
CA TRP A 53 7.41 30.92 -0.48
C TRP A 53 6.99 29.81 0.47
N SER A 54 5.69 29.70 0.76
CA SER A 54 5.14 28.66 1.64
C SER A 54 5.33 27.26 1.04
N ILE A 55 5.08 27.08 -0.26
CA ILE A 55 5.30 25.81 -0.96
C ILE A 55 6.78 25.45 -0.96
N MET A 56 7.68 26.39 -1.31
CA MET A 56 9.12 26.13 -1.29
C MET A 56 9.64 25.72 0.08
N THR A 57 9.13 26.35 1.14
CA THR A 57 9.48 26.04 2.53
C THR A 57 8.94 24.68 2.93
N LEU A 58 7.72 24.33 2.51
CA LEU A 58 7.11 23.03 2.76
C LEU A 58 7.84 21.89 2.05
N THR A 59 8.26 22.09 0.80
CA THR A 59 8.93 21.08 -0.01
C THR A 59 10.45 21.06 0.15
N GLY A 60 11.02 22.04 0.86
CA GLY A 60 12.47 22.14 1.09
C GLY A 60 13.30 22.54 -0.13
N ILE A 61 12.71 23.16 -1.16
CA ILE A 61 13.42 23.56 -2.40
C ILE A 61 14.27 24.80 -2.14
N GLY A 62 13.66 25.87 -1.60
CA GLY A 62 14.34 27.09 -1.17
C GLY A 62 15.22 27.78 -2.22
N TYR A 63 14.64 28.28 -3.31
CA TYR A 63 15.40 28.99 -4.37
C TYR A 63 16.13 30.26 -3.90
N GLY A 64 15.69 30.88 -2.79
CA GLY A 64 16.37 32.02 -2.18
C GLY A 64 16.09 33.38 -2.84
N ASP A 65 15.04 33.46 -3.63
CA ASP A 65 14.52 34.69 -4.25
C ASP A 65 13.70 35.56 -3.29
N ILE A 66 12.97 34.93 -2.35
CA ILE A 66 12.29 35.61 -1.24
C ILE A 66 13.05 35.28 0.05
N THR A 67 13.69 36.30 0.64
CA THR A 67 14.54 36.13 1.82
C THR A 67 14.12 37.05 2.97
N PRO A 68 14.24 36.59 4.23
CA PRO A 68 13.99 37.42 5.40
C PRO A 68 15.06 38.51 5.53
N GLN A 69 14.61 39.75 5.71
CA GLN A 69 15.46 40.93 5.85
C GLN A 69 15.85 41.20 7.31
N ASN A 70 14.98 40.81 8.26
CA ASN A 70 15.17 41.08 9.69
C ASN A 70 15.54 39.85 10.51
N THR A 71 16.18 40.06 11.66
CA THR A 71 16.48 38.98 12.62
C THR A 71 15.20 38.26 13.08
N THR A 72 14.12 39.00 13.31
CA THR A 72 12.81 38.42 13.69
C THR A 72 12.19 37.60 12.55
N GLU A 73 12.26 38.09 11.31
CA GLU A 73 11.81 37.32 10.13
C GLU A 73 12.65 36.05 9.97
N ARG A 74 13.97 36.13 10.18
CA ARG A 74 14.86 34.96 10.15
C ARG A 74 14.50 33.94 11.21
N ALA A 75 14.22 34.37 12.45
CA ALA A 75 13.80 33.47 13.52
C ALA A 75 12.48 32.77 13.18
N LEU A 76 11.51 33.51 12.64
CA LEU A 76 10.22 32.95 12.22
C LEU A 76 10.34 32.02 11.01
N CYS A 77 11.15 32.37 10.00
CA CYS A 77 11.47 31.48 8.87
C CYS A 77 12.06 30.16 9.38
N SER A 78 13.04 30.23 10.28
CA SER A 78 13.68 29.03 10.85
C SER A 78 12.67 28.14 11.58
N LEU A 79 11.75 28.72 12.36
CA LEU A 79 10.67 27.97 13.00
C LEU A 79 9.70 27.36 11.99
N CYS A 80 9.31 28.11 10.95
CA CYS A 80 8.44 27.61 9.89
C CYS A 80 9.08 26.48 9.11
N MET A 81 10.38 26.57 8.81
CA MET A 81 11.16 25.51 8.15
C MET A 81 11.22 24.24 9.02
N MET A 82 11.43 24.39 10.33
CA MET A 82 11.46 23.25 11.25
C MET A 82 10.10 22.54 11.31
N ILE A 83 9.00 23.30 11.47
CA ILE A 83 7.64 22.75 11.48
C ILE A 83 7.32 22.08 10.15
N SER A 84 7.65 22.75 9.03
CA SER A 84 7.42 22.22 7.68
C SER A 84 8.15 20.90 7.44
N GLY A 85 9.40 20.79 7.90
CA GLY A 85 10.17 19.54 7.81
C GLY A 85 9.54 18.37 8.58
N VAL A 86 8.98 18.66 9.78
CA VAL A 86 8.24 17.64 10.56
C VAL A 86 6.98 17.20 9.82
N VAL A 87 6.18 18.15 9.33
CA VAL A 87 4.95 17.85 8.56
C VAL A 87 5.28 17.05 7.31
N TRP A 88 6.31 17.45 6.55
CA TRP A 88 6.74 16.77 5.34
C TRP A 88 7.18 15.32 5.61
N THR A 89 8.00 15.11 6.64
CA THR A 89 8.44 13.77 7.06
C THR A 89 7.26 12.90 7.46
N TRP A 90 6.32 13.46 8.21
CA TRP A 90 5.10 12.76 8.61
C TRP A 90 4.22 12.38 7.41
N SER A 91 4.06 13.28 6.44
CA SER A 91 3.31 12.99 5.21
C SER A 91 3.94 11.86 4.40
N ILE A 92 5.27 11.85 4.23
CA ILE A 92 5.98 10.75 3.56
C ILE A 92 5.77 9.43 4.31
N GLY A 93 5.84 9.45 5.64
CA GLY A 93 5.60 8.27 6.48
C GLY A 93 4.21 7.66 6.25
N ASN A 94 3.17 8.50 6.17
CA ASN A 94 1.82 8.04 5.89
C ASN A 94 1.68 7.46 4.47
N VAL A 95 2.27 8.08 3.46
CA VAL A 95 2.24 7.55 2.09
C VAL A 95 2.95 6.19 2.02
N ALA A 96 4.09 6.04 2.69
CA ALA A 96 4.80 4.77 2.77
C ALA A 96 3.98 3.69 3.50
N ALA A 97 3.28 4.04 4.60
CA ALA A 97 2.40 3.12 5.31
C ALA A 97 1.19 2.69 4.47
N ILE A 98 0.63 3.59 3.66
CA ILE A 98 -0.42 3.25 2.70
C ILE A 98 0.15 2.31 1.62
N ALA A 99 1.34 2.60 1.10
CA ALA A 99 1.98 1.76 0.09
C ALA A 99 2.22 0.31 0.59
N THR A 100 2.59 0.12 1.85
CA THR A 100 2.79 -1.22 2.43
C THR A 100 1.47 -1.94 2.71
N THR A 101 0.41 -1.21 3.08
CA THR A 101 -0.92 -1.78 3.35
C THR A 101 -1.72 -2.11 2.09
N LEU A 102 -1.36 -1.56 0.93
CA LEU A 102 -2.04 -1.85 -0.35
C LEU A 102 -1.83 -3.29 -0.83
N ASN A 103 -0.72 -3.94 -0.47
CA ASN A 103 -0.43 -5.30 -0.98
C ASN A 103 0.33 -6.19 0.02
N PRO A 104 -0.25 -6.48 1.20
CA PRO A 104 0.39 -7.28 2.23
C PRO A 104 0.74 -8.70 1.74
N ASP A 105 -0.17 -9.33 0.98
CA ASP A 105 0.05 -10.69 0.45
C ASP A 105 1.27 -10.78 -0.48
N SER A 106 1.48 -9.77 -1.32
CA SER A 106 2.64 -9.80 -2.23
C SER A 106 3.92 -9.58 -1.45
N ILE A 107 3.93 -8.66 -0.49
CA ILE A 107 5.09 -8.43 0.38
C ILE A 107 5.45 -9.72 1.15
N LEU A 108 4.47 -10.41 1.71
CA LEU A 108 4.68 -11.69 2.39
C LEU A 108 5.26 -12.77 1.46
N PHE A 109 4.73 -12.87 0.24
CA PHE A 109 5.25 -13.82 -0.75
C PHE A 109 6.69 -13.51 -1.17
N GLU A 110 7.01 -12.24 -1.46
CA GLU A 110 8.38 -11.82 -1.79
C GLU A 110 9.34 -12.12 -0.62
N ASN A 111 8.96 -11.78 0.62
CA ASN A 111 9.75 -12.10 1.81
C ASN A 111 10.00 -13.62 1.98
N THR A 112 8.99 -14.44 1.69
CA THR A 112 9.10 -15.90 1.71
C THR A 112 10.06 -16.38 0.62
N MET A 113 9.97 -15.84 -0.59
CA MET A 113 10.85 -16.17 -1.71
C MET A 113 12.30 -15.76 -1.43
N ASP A 114 12.52 -14.62 -0.77
CA ASP A 114 13.85 -14.17 -0.34
C ASP A 114 14.46 -15.09 0.72
N SER A 115 13.67 -15.48 1.71
CA SER A 115 14.08 -16.44 2.74
C SER A 115 14.45 -17.79 2.13
N LEU A 116 13.66 -18.24 1.15
CA LEU A 116 13.92 -19.44 0.37
C LEU A 116 15.22 -19.31 -0.45
N ASN A 117 15.43 -18.17 -1.12
CA ASN A 117 16.65 -17.89 -1.87
C ASN A 117 17.89 -17.91 -0.99
N TYR A 118 17.80 -17.35 0.22
CA TYR A 118 18.86 -17.39 1.22
C TYR A 118 19.16 -18.83 1.65
N PHE A 119 18.13 -19.60 2.04
CA PHE A 119 18.26 -21.00 2.42
C PHE A 119 18.94 -21.86 1.33
N MET A 120 18.49 -21.72 0.08
CA MET A 120 19.06 -22.46 -1.05
C MET A 120 20.52 -22.10 -1.34
N ARG A 121 20.92 -20.86 -1.05
CA ARG A 121 22.30 -20.38 -1.21
C ARG A 121 23.20 -20.90 -0.11
N GLU A 122 22.77 -20.81 1.13
CA GLU A 122 23.53 -21.27 2.31
C GLU A 122 23.78 -22.78 2.29
N ARG A 123 22.81 -23.55 1.77
CA ARG A 123 22.94 -25.01 1.59
C ARG A 123 23.58 -25.42 0.27
N GLU A 124 24.04 -24.46 -0.53
CA GLU A 124 24.68 -24.69 -1.83
C GLU A 124 23.90 -25.62 -2.77
N LEU A 125 22.56 -25.53 -2.77
CA LEU A 125 21.74 -26.47 -3.53
C LEU A 125 22.04 -26.40 -5.04
N PRO A 126 22.00 -27.52 -5.79
CA PRO A 126 22.23 -27.50 -7.24
C PRO A 126 21.23 -26.62 -7.97
N ARG A 127 21.67 -25.98 -9.08
CA ARG A 127 20.84 -25.05 -9.87
C ARG A 127 19.50 -25.66 -10.30
N ALA A 128 19.49 -26.93 -10.72
CA ALA A 128 18.28 -27.65 -11.10
C ALA A 128 17.22 -27.64 -9.99
N MET A 129 17.63 -28.01 -8.78
CA MET A 129 16.75 -28.03 -7.61
C MET A 129 16.23 -26.64 -7.25
N ARG A 130 17.08 -25.60 -7.33
CA ARG A 130 16.64 -24.22 -7.07
C ARG A 130 15.54 -23.76 -8.03
N MET A 131 15.60 -24.17 -9.30
CA MET A 131 14.57 -23.84 -10.29
C MET A 131 13.26 -24.56 -9.93
N THR A 132 13.32 -25.87 -9.69
CA THR A 132 12.13 -26.66 -9.31
C THR A 132 11.44 -26.13 -8.05
N ILE A 133 12.20 -25.73 -7.02
CA ILE A 133 11.64 -25.18 -5.79
C ILE A 133 10.94 -23.83 -6.07
N ARG A 134 11.56 -22.92 -6.84
CA ARG A 134 10.94 -21.63 -7.20
C ARG A 134 9.68 -21.81 -8.04
N ASP A 135 9.71 -22.74 -8.98
CA ASP A 135 8.54 -23.06 -9.83
C ASP A 135 7.40 -23.62 -8.99
N PHE A 136 7.70 -24.47 -8.00
CA PHE A 136 6.72 -24.97 -7.04
C PHE A 136 6.10 -23.83 -6.22
N PHE A 137 6.91 -23.01 -5.53
CA PHE A 137 6.38 -21.93 -4.68
C PHE A 137 5.62 -20.86 -5.48
N SER A 138 6.08 -20.51 -6.68
CA SER A 138 5.37 -19.57 -7.55
C SER A 138 4.03 -20.11 -8.04
N SER A 139 3.97 -21.40 -8.41
CA SER A 139 2.71 -22.06 -8.81
C SER A 139 1.77 -22.27 -7.63
N ALA A 140 2.32 -22.58 -6.45
CA ALA A 140 1.59 -22.78 -5.21
C ALA A 140 1.01 -21.49 -4.63
N ARG A 141 1.50 -20.31 -5.02
CA ARG A 141 1.03 -19.00 -4.52
C ARG A 141 -0.49 -18.84 -4.59
N ARG A 142 -1.10 -19.21 -5.72
CA ARG A 142 -2.56 -19.13 -5.88
C ARG A 142 -3.29 -20.19 -5.06
N VAL A 143 -2.67 -21.34 -4.85
CA VAL A 143 -3.25 -22.44 -4.05
C VAL A 143 -3.23 -22.10 -2.57
N HIS A 144 -2.13 -21.53 -2.06
CA HIS A 144 -2.04 -21.08 -0.67
C HIS A 144 -3.14 -20.06 -0.34
N ARG A 145 -3.43 -19.10 -1.24
CA ARG A 145 -4.55 -18.17 -1.07
C ARG A 145 -5.91 -18.84 -0.87
N LEU A 146 -6.16 -19.96 -1.57
CA LEU A 146 -7.40 -20.71 -1.43
C LEU A 146 -7.44 -21.56 -0.16
N ASN A 147 -6.26 -21.85 0.43
CA ASN A 147 -6.17 -22.62 1.66
C ASN A 147 -6.38 -21.74 2.91
N ASP A 148 -6.02 -20.45 2.82
CA ASP A 148 -6.30 -19.45 3.87
C ASP A 148 -7.81 -19.24 4.09
N ASP A 149 -8.66 -19.66 3.15
CA ASP A 149 -10.12 -19.66 3.30
C ASP A 149 -10.60 -20.59 4.44
N HIS A 150 -9.81 -21.62 4.81
CA HIS A 150 -10.16 -22.53 5.91
C HIS A 150 -10.18 -21.80 7.27
N ASP A 151 -9.19 -20.93 7.50
CA ASP A 151 -9.14 -20.09 8.71
C ASP A 151 -10.30 -19.08 8.77
N LEU A 152 -10.88 -18.71 7.62
CA LEU A 152 -12.06 -17.86 7.55
C LEU A 152 -13.33 -18.64 7.91
N LEU A 153 -13.43 -19.91 7.52
CA LEU A 153 -14.54 -20.78 7.90
C LEU A 153 -14.57 -20.95 9.43
N ASP A 154 -13.43 -21.16 10.08
CA ASP A 154 -13.37 -21.35 11.54
C ASP A 154 -13.89 -20.15 12.35
N LYS A 155 -13.91 -18.94 11.76
CA LYS A 155 -14.46 -17.72 12.38
C LYS A 155 -15.99 -17.61 12.26
N MET A 156 -16.63 -18.46 11.46
CA MET A 156 -18.09 -18.44 11.23
C MET A 156 -18.85 -19.27 12.27
N SER A 157 -20.16 -19.04 12.40
CA SER A 157 -21.00 -19.90 13.24
C SER A 157 -21.11 -21.32 12.65
N PRO A 158 -21.31 -22.38 13.46
CA PRO A 158 -21.28 -23.77 12.98
C PRO A 158 -22.26 -24.06 11.83
N LEU A 159 -23.42 -23.41 11.82
CA LEU A 159 -24.42 -23.53 10.76
C LEU A 159 -23.95 -22.86 9.46
N LEU A 160 -23.35 -21.67 9.57
CA LEU A 160 -22.84 -20.91 8.44
C LEU A 160 -21.62 -21.60 7.82
N GLN A 161 -20.75 -22.17 8.64
CA GLN A 161 -19.61 -22.98 8.20
C GLN A 161 -20.02 -24.10 7.23
N GLY A 162 -21.02 -24.90 7.62
CA GLY A 162 -21.49 -26.02 6.79
C GLY A 162 -22.05 -25.53 5.45
N THR A 163 -22.83 -24.45 5.49
CA THR A 163 -23.47 -23.89 4.29
C THR A 163 -22.44 -23.29 3.32
N VAL A 164 -21.50 -22.49 3.85
CA VAL A 164 -20.45 -21.84 3.05
C VAL A 164 -19.46 -22.86 2.52
N ALA A 165 -19.01 -23.82 3.32
CA ALA A 165 -18.09 -24.86 2.88
C ALA A 165 -18.69 -25.70 1.73
N LEU A 166 -19.98 -26.05 1.83
CA LEU A 166 -20.70 -26.77 0.78
C LEU A 166 -20.81 -25.92 -0.49
N ALA A 167 -21.17 -24.64 -0.37
CA ALA A 167 -21.26 -23.73 -1.50
C ALA A 167 -19.91 -23.50 -2.20
N ALA A 168 -18.83 -23.31 -1.43
CA ALA A 168 -17.48 -23.10 -1.94
C ALA A 168 -16.93 -24.32 -2.69
N ASN A 169 -17.22 -25.53 -2.17
CA ASN A 169 -16.70 -26.79 -2.71
C ASN A 169 -17.67 -27.53 -3.65
N ARG A 170 -18.86 -26.98 -3.89
CA ARG A 170 -19.94 -27.63 -4.67
C ARG A 170 -19.47 -28.20 -6.00
N LYS A 171 -18.73 -27.41 -6.77
CA LYS A 171 -18.21 -27.80 -8.09
C LYS A 171 -17.36 -29.07 -8.04
N TRP A 172 -16.63 -29.27 -6.95
CA TRP A 172 -15.72 -30.41 -6.78
C TRP A 172 -16.47 -31.65 -6.28
N LEU A 173 -17.41 -31.46 -5.36
CA LEU A 173 -18.24 -32.53 -4.82
C LEU A 173 -19.13 -33.15 -5.92
N GLU A 174 -19.75 -32.31 -6.76
CA GLU A 174 -20.59 -32.77 -7.87
C GLU A 174 -19.80 -33.48 -8.98
N ALA A 175 -18.50 -33.22 -9.10
CA ALA A 175 -17.64 -33.91 -10.06
C ALA A 175 -17.43 -35.39 -9.70
N VAL A 176 -17.63 -35.75 -8.43
CA VAL A 176 -17.48 -37.12 -7.94
C VAL A 176 -18.83 -37.83 -8.03
N TRP A 177 -18.91 -38.83 -8.90
CA TRP A 177 -20.17 -39.51 -9.26
C TRP A 177 -20.94 -40.08 -8.07
N PHE A 178 -20.25 -40.57 -7.03
CA PHE A 178 -20.90 -41.21 -5.88
C PHE A 178 -21.38 -40.22 -4.81
N PHE A 179 -20.85 -38.99 -4.76
CA PHE A 179 -21.36 -37.96 -3.85
C PHE A 179 -22.72 -37.41 -4.29
N ARG A 180 -23.06 -37.51 -5.58
CA ARG A 180 -24.34 -37.01 -6.14
C ARG A 180 -25.59 -37.74 -5.61
N ARG A 181 -25.43 -38.93 -5.02
CA ARG A 181 -26.53 -39.76 -4.51
C ARG A 181 -26.62 -39.79 -2.98
N ILE A 182 -25.68 -39.15 -2.29
CA ILE A 182 -25.65 -39.18 -0.82
C ILE A 182 -26.76 -38.31 -0.22
N ASP A 183 -27.23 -37.29 -0.95
CA ASP A 183 -28.36 -36.45 -0.51
C ASP A 183 -29.67 -37.22 -0.31
N GLU A 184 -29.81 -38.42 -0.89
CA GLU A 184 -31.00 -39.29 -0.76
C GLU A 184 -31.01 -40.11 0.53
N VAL A 185 -29.89 -40.16 1.26
CA VAL A 185 -29.73 -40.92 2.51
C VAL A 185 -29.95 -40.01 3.71
N ASP A 186 -30.65 -40.49 4.74
CA ASP A 186 -30.82 -39.76 6.01
C ASP A 186 -29.45 -39.36 6.60
N GLY A 187 -29.23 -38.05 6.80
CA GLY A 187 -27.96 -37.49 7.29
C GLY A 187 -26.89 -37.26 6.22
N GLY A 188 -27.19 -37.51 4.95
CA GLY A 188 -26.25 -37.31 3.83
C GLY A 188 -25.77 -35.86 3.67
N THR A 189 -26.66 -34.90 3.89
CA THR A 189 -26.33 -33.46 3.83
C THR A 189 -25.34 -33.04 4.90
N ASP A 190 -25.47 -33.59 6.11
CA ASP A 190 -24.56 -33.30 7.23
C ASP A 190 -23.18 -33.93 6.99
N PHE A 191 -23.16 -35.14 6.42
CA PHE A 191 -21.92 -35.79 5.98
C PHE A 191 -21.22 -34.99 4.89
N ILE A 192 -21.93 -34.54 3.85
CA ILE A 192 -21.35 -33.74 2.78
C ILE A 192 -20.86 -32.39 3.31
N ALA A 193 -21.60 -31.74 4.20
CA ALA A 193 -21.15 -30.50 4.85
C ALA A 193 -19.89 -30.73 5.70
N ALA A 194 -19.80 -31.84 6.43
CA ALA A 194 -18.60 -32.22 7.17
C ALA A 194 -17.41 -32.52 6.25
N LEU A 195 -17.65 -33.19 5.13
CA LEU A 195 -16.65 -33.48 4.10
C LEU A 195 -16.17 -32.19 3.42
N ALA A 196 -17.08 -31.28 3.10
CA ALA A 196 -16.76 -30.00 2.48
C ALA A 196 -15.87 -29.14 3.39
N LYS A 197 -16.07 -29.21 4.72
CA LYS A 197 -15.21 -28.55 5.70
C LYS A 197 -13.83 -29.19 5.86
N SER A 198 -13.68 -30.48 5.58
CA SER A 198 -12.40 -31.19 5.68
C SER A 198 -11.61 -31.26 4.37
N LEU A 199 -12.16 -30.68 3.29
CA LEU A 199 -11.51 -30.65 1.99
C LEU A 199 -10.35 -29.63 2.00
N VAL A 200 -9.14 -30.11 1.74
CA VAL A 200 -7.92 -29.28 1.74
C VAL A 200 -7.31 -29.30 0.35
N ILE A 201 -6.97 -28.11 -0.18
CA ILE A 201 -6.32 -27.99 -1.48
C ILE A 201 -4.81 -28.07 -1.26
N ARG A 202 -4.15 -29.03 -1.93
CA ARG A 202 -2.70 -29.19 -1.86
C ARG A 202 -2.05 -29.08 -3.24
N PRO A 203 -1.04 -28.22 -3.41
CA PRO A 203 -0.23 -28.21 -4.63
C PRO A 203 0.77 -29.37 -4.58
N PHE A 204 0.98 -30.01 -5.73
CA PHE A 204 1.96 -31.09 -5.90
C PHE A 204 2.83 -30.78 -7.12
N VAL A 205 4.07 -31.26 -7.09
CA VAL A 205 4.96 -31.19 -8.26
C VAL A 205 4.53 -32.23 -9.29
N SER A 206 4.71 -31.96 -10.59
CA SER A 206 4.23 -32.82 -11.68
C SER A 206 4.71 -34.28 -11.63
N ASP A 207 5.91 -34.51 -11.09
CA ASP A 207 6.52 -35.85 -11.00
C ASP A 207 6.43 -36.47 -9.59
N GLU A 208 5.66 -35.85 -8.68
CA GLU A 208 5.53 -36.31 -7.30
C GLU A 208 4.56 -37.50 -7.18
N ARG A 209 4.97 -38.53 -6.42
CA ARG A 209 4.09 -39.66 -6.10
C ARG A 209 3.13 -39.27 -4.98
N LEU A 210 1.83 -39.38 -5.23
CA LEU A 210 0.81 -39.08 -4.24
C LEU A 210 0.85 -40.10 -3.09
N PRO A 211 0.84 -39.64 -1.83
CA PRO A 211 0.77 -40.52 -0.67
C PRO A 211 -0.50 -41.38 -0.69
N VAL A 212 -0.34 -42.68 -0.39
CA VAL A 212 -1.46 -43.63 -0.28
C VAL A 212 -2.25 -43.39 1.02
N GLY A 213 -3.55 -43.72 1.00
CA GLY A 213 -4.44 -43.61 2.17
C GLY A 213 -5.31 -42.35 2.21
N GLN A 214 -5.32 -41.55 1.14
CA GLN A 214 -6.20 -40.37 0.99
C GLN A 214 -6.92 -40.42 -0.35
N LEU A 215 -8.12 -39.83 -0.41
CA LEU A 215 -8.86 -39.62 -1.65
C LEU A 215 -8.47 -38.26 -2.23
N TYR A 216 -8.03 -38.23 -3.48
CA TYR A 216 -7.65 -37.00 -4.16
C TYR A 216 -8.64 -36.69 -5.29
N ILE A 217 -9.08 -35.43 -5.35
CA ILE A 217 -9.75 -34.87 -6.52
C ILE A 217 -8.69 -34.11 -7.31
N LEU A 218 -8.25 -34.68 -8.43
CA LEU A 218 -7.14 -34.13 -9.20
C LEU A 218 -7.64 -33.06 -10.18
N ARG A 219 -6.98 -31.89 -10.15
CA ARG A 219 -7.08 -30.89 -11.21
C ARG A 219 -5.71 -30.58 -11.75
N VAL A 220 -5.48 -30.96 -12.99
CA VAL A 220 -4.31 -30.53 -13.74
C VAL A 220 -4.60 -29.14 -14.30
N SER A 221 -3.82 -28.14 -13.90
CA SER A 221 -3.76 -26.87 -14.64
C SER A 221 -2.36 -26.72 -15.19
N VAL A 222 -2.25 -26.56 -16.51
CA VAL A 222 -0.99 -26.16 -17.12
C VAL A 222 -0.76 -24.71 -16.76
N SER A 223 0.21 -24.40 -15.91
CA SER A 223 0.72 -23.04 -15.78
C SER A 223 1.49 -22.74 -17.06
N SER A 224 0.78 -22.25 -18.08
CA SER A 224 1.44 -21.63 -19.23
C SER A 224 2.16 -20.38 -18.70
N GLN A 225 3.43 -20.51 -18.34
CA GLN A 225 4.33 -19.37 -18.43
C GLN A 225 4.47 -19.04 -19.91
N MET A 226 3.51 -18.27 -20.43
CA MET A 226 3.75 -17.46 -21.60
C MET A 226 4.63 -16.31 -21.11
N SER A 227 5.92 -16.45 -21.38
CA SER A 227 6.87 -15.34 -21.46
C SER A 227 6.30 -14.25 -22.36
N ALA A 228 6.18 -13.05 -21.83
CA ALA A 228 6.15 -11.79 -22.58
C ALA A 228 7.01 -10.78 -21.81
#